data_AF-A0A7S0E512-F1
#
_entry.id   AF-A0A7S0E512-F1
#
_cell.length_a   1.000
_cell.length_b   1.000
_cell.length_c   1.000
_cell.angle_alpha   90.00
_cell.angle_beta   90.00
_cell.angle_gamma   90.00
#
_symmetry.space_group_name_H-M   'P 1'
#
loop_
_entity.id
_entity.type
_entity.pdbx_description
1 polymer ?
#
loop_
_entity_poly.entity_id
_entity_poly.type
_entity_poly.pdbx_seq_one_letter_code
_entity_poly.pdbx_strand_id
1 'polypeptide(L)'
;ARARFRYLEPSSMRRTLLLALGLASASALVMPATRPVATLARAGNPFMQQGPADELHRKGHVVRIQIELEQGEPIEKALRRFRKSTNMVGHLRIIRNRKQFESNHDKKIRKAKESAMRGARERRNARKRF
;
A
#
# COMPACT_ATOMS: atom_id res chain seq x y z
N ALA A 1 -67.34 11.28 -5.14
CA ALA A 1 -67.44 9.82 -5.39
C ALA A 1 -66.13 9.16 -4.95
N ARG A 2 -66.20 8.15 -4.07
CA ARG A 2 -65.03 7.44 -3.49
C ARG A 2 -64.38 6.51 -4.52
N ALA A 3 -63.14 6.76 -4.91
CA ALA A 3 -62.35 5.84 -5.74
C ALA A 3 -61.70 4.77 -4.84
N ARG A 4 -62.04 3.50 -5.08
CA ARG A 4 -61.46 2.33 -4.41
C ARG A 4 -60.12 2.01 -5.07
N PHE A 5 -59.00 2.20 -4.37
CA PHE A 5 -57.71 1.67 -4.78
C PHE A 5 -57.66 0.16 -4.51
N ARG A 6 -57.62 -0.64 -5.57
CA ARG A 6 -57.32 -2.08 -5.51
C ARG A 6 -55.81 -2.25 -5.46
N TYR A 7 -55.31 -2.92 -4.43
CA TYR A 7 -53.92 -3.35 -4.29
C TYR A 7 -53.60 -4.41 -5.36
N LEU A 8 -52.51 -4.22 -6.12
CA LEU A 8 -51.98 -5.21 -7.06
C LEU A 8 -50.59 -5.63 -6.59
N GLU A 9 -50.47 -6.89 -6.19
CA GLU A 9 -49.27 -7.59 -5.70
C GLU A 9 -48.16 -7.71 -6.77
N PRO A 10 -46.88 -7.35 -6.48
CA PRO A 10 -45.78 -7.50 -7.44
C PRO A 10 -44.92 -8.75 -7.15
N SER A 11 -45.46 -9.95 -7.37
CA SER A 11 -44.72 -11.21 -7.22
C SER A 11 -44.28 -11.84 -8.56
N SER A 12 -44.38 -11.13 -9.68
CA SER A 12 -44.04 -11.66 -11.02
C SER A 12 -42.83 -11.01 -11.71
N MET A 13 -42.08 -10.12 -11.04
CA MET A 13 -41.01 -9.33 -11.67
C MET A 13 -39.59 -9.93 -11.53
N ARG A 14 -39.47 -11.24 -11.25
CA ARG A 14 -38.17 -11.93 -11.09
C ARG A 14 -37.87 -12.98 -12.15
N ARG A 15 -38.79 -13.24 -13.08
CA ARG A 15 -38.64 -14.30 -14.10
C ARG A 15 -38.39 -13.79 -15.52
N THR A 16 -38.44 -12.49 -15.74
CA THR A 16 -38.26 -11.86 -17.07
C THR A 16 -36.92 -11.13 -17.24
N LEU A 17 -36.05 -11.13 -16.23
CA LEU A 17 -34.73 -10.48 -16.27
C LEU A 17 -33.58 -11.43 -16.67
N LEU A 18 -33.88 -12.72 -16.89
CA LEU A 18 -32.89 -13.77 -17.23
C LEU A 18 -32.92 -14.19 -18.71
N LEU A 19 -33.42 -13.35 -19.61
CA LEU A 19 -33.53 -13.68 -21.04
C LEU A 19 -32.90 -12.65 -21.99
N ALA A 20 -32.18 -11.65 -21.48
CA ALA A 20 -31.56 -10.61 -22.29
C ALA A 20 -30.10 -10.35 -21.86
N LEU A 21 -29.21 -11.31 -22.11
CA LEU A 21 -27.83 -11.05 -22.58
C LEU A 21 -27.18 -12.39 -22.95
N GLY A 22 -27.77 -13.03 -23.96
CA GLY A 22 -27.18 -14.20 -24.61
C GLY A 22 -25.93 -13.79 -25.40
N LEU A 23 -24.95 -14.69 -25.35
CA LEU A 23 -24.02 -15.05 -26.42
C LEU A 23 -23.55 -13.93 -27.37
N ALA A 24 -22.34 -13.43 -27.11
CA ALA A 24 -21.49 -12.85 -28.15
C ALA A 24 -20.15 -13.61 -28.18
N SER A 25 -20.08 -14.53 -29.15
CA SER A 25 -18.92 -14.95 -29.95
C SER A 25 -17.53 -15.08 -29.30
N ALA A 26 -17.08 -16.34 -29.22
CA ALA A 26 -15.67 -16.69 -29.24
C ALA A 26 -14.99 -16.19 -30.53
N SER A 27 -13.90 -15.42 -30.37
CA SER A 27 -12.95 -15.13 -31.45
C SER A 27 -11.57 -15.65 -31.05
N ALA A 28 -11.05 -16.50 -31.91
CA ALA A 28 -9.83 -17.27 -31.77
C ALA A 28 -8.55 -16.43 -32.01
N LEU A 29 -7.45 -16.94 -31.46
CA LEU A 29 -6.10 -16.97 -32.05
C LEU A 29 -5.56 -15.68 -32.69
N VAL A 30 -4.59 -15.04 -32.02
CA VAL A 30 -3.23 -14.78 -32.56
C VAL A 30 -2.29 -14.49 -31.37
N MET A 31 -1.32 -15.38 -31.14
CA MET A 31 -0.09 -15.04 -30.42
C MET A 31 0.88 -14.31 -31.37
N PRO A 32 1.66 -13.36 -30.86
CA PRO A 32 3.07 -13.27 -31.23
C PRO A 32 3.92 -13.48 -29.98
N ALA A 33 4.60 -14.63 -29.93
CA ALA A 33 5.68 -14.88 -28.99
C ALA A 33 6.91 -14.05 -29.42
N THR A 34 7.07 -12.86 -28.86
CA THR A 34 8.34 -12.13 -28.88
C THR A 34 8.85 -12.00 -27.45
N ARG A 35 9.76 -12.91 -27.08
CA ARG A 35 10.55 -12.82 -25.85
C ARG A 35 11.56 -11.69 -26.03
N PRO A 36 11.54 -10.59 -25.27
CA PRO A 36 12.68 -9.70 -25.23
C PRO A 36 13.84 -10.45 -24.58
N VAL A 37 14.92 -10.58 -25.34
CA VAL A 37 16.23 -11.04 -24.89
C VAL A 37 16.61 -10.26 -23.64
N ALA A 38 16.83 -10.97 -22.53
CA ALA A 38 17.36 -10.39 -21.31
C ALA A 38 18.75 -9.82 -21.64
N THR A 39 18.83 -8.51 -21.77
CA THR A 39 20.09 -7.78 -21.69
C THR A 39 20.72 -8.10 -20.35
N LEU A 40 21.93 -8.67 -20.41
CA LEU A 40 22.80 -8.91 -19.26
C LEU A 40 22.82 -7.66 -18.37
N ALA A 41 22.08 -7.74 -17.26
CA ALA A 41 22.15 -6.76 -16.20
C ALA A 41 23.59 -6.79 -15.70
N ARG A 42 24.32 -5.71 -15.99
CA ARG A 42 25.58 -5.34 -15.37
C ARG A 42 25.50 -5.70 -13.89
N ALA A 43 26.39 -6.58 -13.43
CA ALA A 43 26.58 -6.91 -12.03
C ALA A 43 26.97 -5.64 -11.27
N GLY A 44 25.96 -4.89 -10.83
CA GLY A 44 26.08 -3.86 -9.81
C GLY A 44 25.86 -4.52 -8.46
N ASN A 45 26.75 -4.21 -7.52
CA ASN A 45 26.81 -4.65 -6.12
C ASN A 45 25.51 -5.21 -5.53
N PRO A 46 25.52 -6.41 -4.91
CA PRO A 46 24.32 -7.02 -4.34
C PRO A 46 23.87 -6.43 -2.99
N PHE A 47 24.33 -5.24 -2.59
CA PHE A 47 24.14 -4.76 -1.21
C PHE A 47 23.02 -3.73 -0.98
N MET A 48 22.23 -3.40 -2.01
CA MET A 48 21.06 -2.52 -1.87
C MET A 48 19.82 -3.16 -2.46
N GLN A 49 19.53 -4.40 -2.06
CA GLN A 49 18.20 -4.95 -2.21
C GLN A 49 17.32 -4.35 -1.11
N GLN A 50 16.66 -3.25 -1.42
CA GLN A 50 15.52 -2.78 -0.64
C GLN A 50 14.47 -3.87 -0.72
N GLY A 51 14.48 -4.80 0.25
CA GLY A 51 13.39 -5.73 0.45
C GLY A 51 12.07 -4.96 0.51
N PRO A 52 10.95 -5.55 0.06
CA PRO A 52 9.67 -4.86 -0.02
C PRO A 52 9.39 -4.19 1.33
N ALA A 53 9.06 -2.89 1.32
CA ALA A 53 8.89 -2.07 2.52
C ALA A 53 7.88 -2.66 3.54
N ASP A 54 7.06 -3.62 3.11
CA ASP A 54 6.12 -4.38 3.93
C ASP A 54 6.77 -5.44 4.85
N GLU A 55 8.01 -5.86 4.61
CA GLU A 55 8.71 -6.83 5.47
C GLU A 55 9.31 -6.21 6.74
N LEU A 56 9.29 -4.88 6.86
CA LEU A 56 10.03 -4.19 7.91
C LEU A 56 9.49 -4.48 9.32
N HIS A 57 8.26 -4.97 9.55
CA HIS A 57 7.80 -5.19 10.93
C HIS A 57 6.77 -6.31 11.09
N ARG A 58 7.07 -7.51 10.58
CA ARG A 58 6.30 -8.70 10.95
C ARG A 58 6.66 -9.11 12.39
N LYS A 59 5.67 -9.55 13.19
CA LYS A 59 5.90 -10.06 14.55
C LYS A 59 6.98 -11.16 14.50
N GLY A 60 8.08 -11.00 15.25
CA GLY A 60 9.19 -11.94 15.31
C GLY A 60 10.43 -11.57 14.49
N HIS A 61 10.38 -10.56 13.62
CA HIS A 61 11.54 -10.12 12.84
C HIS A 61 12.33 -9.02 13.55
N VAL A 62 13.65 -9.19 13.63
CA VAL A 62 14.57 -8.17 14.13
C VAL A 62 15.08 -7.36 12.95
N VAL A 63 14.68 -6.09 12.86
CA VAL A 63 15.23 -5.17 11.86
C VAL A 63 16.52 -4.58 12.41
N ARG A 64 17.61 -4.73 11.64
CA ARG A 64 18.89 -4.10 11.93
C ARG A 64 19.15 -3.00 10.92
N ILE A 65 19.70 -1.87 11.38
CA ILE A 65 20.07 -0.75 10.52
C ILE A 65 21.59 -0.71 10.48
N GLN A 66 22.13 -0.85 9.27
CA GLN A 66 23.56 -0.78 8.99
C GLN A 66 23.77 0.30 7.92
N ILE A 67 24.83 1.09 8.07
CA ILE A 67 25.23 2.10 7.09
C ILE A 67 26.73 1.96 6.87
N GLU A 68 27.08 1.74 5.61
CA GLU A 68 28.46 1.77 5.17
C GLU A 68 28.93 3.22 5.06
N LEU A 69 30.16 3.45 5.50
CA LEU A 69 30.79 4.77 5.49
C LEU A 69 31.77 4.82 4.32
N GLU A 70 31.65 5.86 3.50
CA GLU A 70 32.64 6.13 2.46
C GLU A 70 33.83 6.91 3.06
N GLN A 71 35.02 6.61 2.56
CA GLN A 71 36.26 7.23 3.04
C GLN A 71 36.29 8.72 2.67
N GLY A 72 36.48 9.59 3.67
CA GLY A 72 36.50 11.04 3.50
C GLY A 72 35.15 11.74 3.71
N GLU A 73 34.08 11.01 4.05
CA GLU A 73 32.83 11.65 4.42
C GLU A 73 32.87 12.24 5.85
N PRO A 74 32.39 13.48 6.05
CA PRO A 74 32.22 14.02 7.39
C PRO A 74 31.30 13.13 8.22
N ILE A 75 31.70 12.83 9.46
CA ILE A 75 30.95 11.94 10.35
C ILE A 75 29.51 12.42 10.60
N GLU A 76 29.27 13.72 10.57
CA GLU A 76 27.94 14.31 10.69
C GLU A 76 27.01 13.88 9.56
N LYS A 77 27.51 13.77 8.33
CA LYS A 77 26.74 13.34 7.16
C LYS A 77 26.29 11.88 7.34
N ALA A 78 27.19 11.02 7.82
CA ALA A 78 26.87 9.64 8.15
C ALA A 78 25.80 9.53 9.25
N LEU A 79 25.93 10.31 10.33
CA LEU A 79 24.93 10.37 11.40
C LEU A 79 23.56 10.84 10.91
N ARG A 80 23.52 11.80 9.97
CA ARG A 80 22.26 12.24 9.36
C ARG A 80 21.60 11.13 8.55
N ARG A 81 22.37 10.34 7.78
CA ARG A 81 21.84 9.16 7.07
C ARG A 81 21.32 8.12 8.04
N PHE A 82 22.05 7.86 9.13
CA PHE A 82 21.64 6.92 10.18
C PHE A 82 20.35 7.33 10.88
N ARG A 83 20.22 8.62 11.21
CA ARG A 83 18.99 9.16 11.76
C ARG A 83 17.83 9.03 10.77
N LYS A 84 18.07 9.26 9.48
CA LYS A 84 17.06 9.11 8.42
C LYS A 84 16.61 7.66 8.28
N SER A 85 17.52 6.69 8.16
CA SER A 85 17.17 5.27 8.06
C SER A 85 16.43 4.78 9.32
N THR A 86 16.88 5.21 10.51
CA THR A 86 16.19 4.92 11.78
C THR A 86 14.77 5.46 11.82
N ASN A 87 14.56 6.69 11.32
CA ASN A 87 13.23 7.29 11.26
C ASN A 87 12.34 6.68 10.18
N MET A 88 12.92 6.21 9.06
CA MET A 88 12.18 5.51 8.00
C MET A 88 11.58 4.20 8.53
N VAL A 89 12.38 3.41 9.24
CA VAL A 89 11.90 2.18 9.89
C VAL A 89 10.92 2.54 11.03
N GLY A 90 11.24 3.57 11.82
CA GLY A 90 10.35 4.08 12.86
C GLY A 90 10.40 3.29 14.17
N HIS A 91 11.53 2.63 14.46
CA HIS A 91 11.78 1.84 15.67
C HIS A 91 11.30 2.54 16.95
N LEU A 92 11.73 3.78 17.17
CA LEU A 92 11.39 4.53 18.38
C LEU A 92 9.88 4.80 18.49
N ARG A 93 9.18 5.02 17.38
CA ARG A 93 7.71 5.18 17.39
C ARG A 93 7.03 3.89 17.83
N ILE A 94 7.49 2.76 17.31
CA ILE A 94 6.92 1.44 17.62
C ILE A 94 7.15 1.09 19.09
N ILE A 95 8.36 1.29 19.60
CA ILE A 95 8.70 1.05 21.01
C ILE A 95 7.82 1.91 21.92
N ARG A 96 7.64 3.21 21.61
CA ARG A 96 6.75 4.09 22.39
C ARG A 96 5.30 3.60 22.40
N ASN A 97 4.76 3.21 21.25
CA ASN A 97 3.39 2.69 21.15
C ASN A 97 3.22 1.35 21.87
N ARG A 98 4.28 0.55 22.00
CA ARG A 98 4.27 -0.74 22.72
C ARG A 98 4.55 -0.60 24.22
N LYS A 99 5.04 0.55 24.68
CA LYS A 99 5.42 0.78 26.08
C LYS A 99 4.24 0.64 27.03
N GLN A 100 3.04 1.03 26.58
CA GLN A 100 1.81 0.96 27.35
C GLN A 100 0.79 0.11 26.59
N PHE A 101 -0.11 -0.52 27.34
CA PHE A 101 -1.23 -1.22 26.73
C PHE A 101 -2.16 -0.20 26.04
N GLU A 102 -2.50 -0.49 24.79
CA GLU A 102 -3.44 0.28 23.98
C GLU A 102 -4.60 -0.65 23.60
N SER A 103 -5.83 -0.23 23.88
CA SER A 103 -7.02 -1.00 23.52
C SER A 103 -7.17 -1.10 21.99
N ASN A 104 -7.99 -2.03 21.50
CA ASN A 104 -8.25 -2.14 20.07
C ASN A 104 -8.98 -0.90 19.51
N HIS A 105 -9.76 -0.22 20.33
CA HIS A 105 -10.43 1.03 19.96
C HIS A 105 -9.40 2.15 19.79
N ASP A 106 -8.51 2.33 20.76
CA ASP A 106 -7.47 3.37 20.72
C ASP A 106 -6.50 3.15 19.56
N LYS A 107 -6.15 1.88 19.27
CA LYS A 107 -5.36 1.51 18.09
C LYS A 107 -6.00 2.01 16.79
N LYS A 108 -7.33 1.91 16.65
CA LYS A 108 -8.05 2.37 15.46
C LYS A 108 -7.98 3.90 15.36
N ILE A 109 -8.24 4.60 16.45
CA ILE A 109 -8.16 6.07 16.51
C ILE A 109 -6.76 6.54 16.13
N ARG A 110 -5.71 5.97 16.75
CA ARG A 110 -4.32 6.34 16.46
C ARG A 110 -3.97 6.09 15.01
N LYS A 111 -4.31 4.92 14.45
CA LYS A 111 -4.03 4.60 13.05
C LYS A 111 -4.73 5.56 12.09
N ALA A 112 -6.00 5.90 12.35
CA ALA A 112 -6.75 6.86 11.53
C ALA A 112 -6.16 8.27 11.61
N LYS A 113 -5.75 8.71 12.80
CA LYS A 113 -5.05 10.00 12.98
C LYS A 113 -3.70 10.03 12.26
N GLU A 114 -2.88 9.00 12.43
CA GLU A 114 -1.57 8.90 11.78
C GLU A 114 -1.68 8.86 10.25
N SER A 115 -2.66 8.14 9.69
CA SER A 115 -2.87 8.07 8.24
C SER A 115 -3.36 9.40 7.69
N ALA A 116 -4.32 10.07 8.35
CA ALA A 116 -4.81 11.38 7.96
C ALA A 116 -3.69 12.44 7.96
N MET A 117 -2.85 12.45 9.01
CA MET A 117 -1.70 13.35 9.10
C MET A 117 -0.66 13.07 8.00
N ARG A 118 -0.40 11.79 7.68
CA ARG A 118 0.52 11.42 6.61
C ARG A 118 0.01 11.89 5.25
N GLY A 119 -1.25 11.62 4.92
CA GLY A 119 -1.86 12.09 3.67
C GLY A 119 -1.91 13.61 3.55
N ALA A 120 -2.18 14.33 4.65
CA ALA A 120 -2.12 15.80 4.66
C ALA A 120 -0.70 16.33 4.37
N ARG A 121 0.34 15.67 4.89
CA ARG A 121 1.74 16.02 4.63
C ARG A 121 2.12 15.76 3.18
N GLU A 122 1.69 14.63 2.62
CA GLU A 122 1.92 14.28 1.21
C GLU A 122 1.27 15.30 0.26
N ARG A 123 0.00 15.67 0.51
CA ARG A 123 -0.69 16.72 -0.25
C ARG A 123 0.06 18.06 -0.20
N ARG A 124 0.53 18.47 0.98
CA ARG A 124 1.33 19.70 1.14
C ARG A 124 2.66 19.62 0.38
N ASN A 125 3.33 18.47 0.43
CA ASN A 125 4.58 18.26 -0.31
C ASN A 125 4.37 18.27 -1.82
N ALA A 126 3.27 17.70 -2.32
CA ALA A 126 2.93 17.73 -3.74
C ALA A 126 2.72 19.17 -4.24
N ARG A 127 2.00 20.01 -3.47
CA ARG A 127 1.81 21.43 -3.79
C ARG A 127 3.10 22.27 -3.82
N LYS A 128 4.16 21.82 -3.14
CA LYS A 128 5.45 22.53 -3.11
C LYS A 128 6.38 22.15 -4.27
N ARG A 129 6.04 21.09 -5.01
CA ARG A 129 6.85 20.57 -6.12
C ARG A 129 6.47 21.20 -7.47
N PHE A 130 5.27 21.75 -7.54
CA PHE A 130 4.81 22.63 -8.62
C PHE A 130 5.00 24.08 -8.16
#